data_AF-A0A429MLD2-F1
#
_entry.id   AF-A0A429MLD2-F1
#
_cell.length_a   1.000
_cell.length_b   1.000
_cell.length_c   1.000
_cell.angle_alpha   90.00
_cell.angle_beta   90.00
_cell.angle_gamma   90.00
#
_symmetry.space_group_name_H-M   'P 1'
#
loop_
_entity.id
_entity.type
_entity.pdbx_description
1 polymer ?
#
loop_
_entity_poly.entity_id
_entity_poly.type
_entity_poly.pdbx_seq_one_letter_code
_entity_poly.pdbx_strand_id
1 'polypeptide(L)'
;ETRDAEGNITKYYYAVQSKIRNLFTDVSAVAADGSLTKISTSGTNLLKIPAAPPEETNPFDTVANTASYVLGKFDPSTGQNILKAFPISLKLKILNYLGYSTDINATTLPSSLVTSNEPYLSMGGSIHSLPVQLTYNGTLDDNGNLTSAREQSILYGTMEGGLHIVDASSGIEQMVFVPADILNDSVASKALVVGQSDASAPAHGMDGAWVSDPAYNITTVGSGSSAVSKVTAKQMNIYGGMRMGGSSYYGLDVLSPTSPKLLFRIGADQNDYSRMGQSWSKPVLANIRYNGSIRRVLIVGGGYDQCYEKPNITLTDACFTNGKAKGNAVYIIDAKTGQRLWWTSDTGSNTDNANMKHSIVSRISTLDRDADGLVDHLYFGDLGGQIFRVDLNNNQTKTNSTYSSFGVRVVRLANLATNDSTYDGTNDYTGGNAPRFYEPPTVTIH
;
A
#
# COMPACT_ATOMS: atom_id res chain seq x y z
N GLU A 1 14.92 -7.42 -27.05
CA GLU A 1 14.65 -6.19 -27.83
C GLU A 1 15.35 -6.31 -29.18
N THR A 2 14.83 -5.61 -30.20
CA THR A 2 15.46 -5.35 -31.49
C THR A 2 15.98 -3.92 -31.46
N ARG A 3 17.17 -3.71 -32.01
CA ARG A 3 17.80 -2.40 -32.13
C ARG A 3 18.04 -2.08 -33.61
N ASP A 4 18.00 -0.80 -33.99
CA ASP A 4 18.47 -0.36 -35.31
C ASP A 4 20.01 -0.43 -35.41
N ALA A 5 20.54 -0.05 -36.57
CA ALA A 5 21.98 -0.07 -36.84
C ALA A 5 22.74 0.95 -35.97
N GLU A 6 22.05 1.96 -35.46
CA GLU A 6 22.55 3.02 -34.59
C GLU A 6 22.47 2.63 -33.10
N GLY A 7 21.91 1.46 -32.78
CA GLY A 7 21.79 0.93 -31.43
C GLY A 7 20.56 1.43 -30.66
N ASN A 8 19.68 2.21 -31.28
CA ASN A 8 18.40 2.60 -30.68
C ASN A 8 17.47 1.40 -30.63
N ILE A 9 16.70 1.29 -29.55
CA ILE A 9 15.73 0.20 -29.40
C ILE A 9 14.55 0.48 -30.33
N THR A 10 14.39 -0.35 -31.35
CA THR A 10 13.30 -0.26 -32.33
C THR A 10 12.12 -1.15 -31.97
N LYS A 11 12.31 -2.16 -31.11
CA LYS A 11 11.24 -3.04 -30.65
C LYS A 11 11.64 -3.74 -29.35
N TYR A 12 10.91 -3.55 -28.25
CA TYR A 12 11.12 -4.43 -27.10
C TYR A 12 10.45 -5.79 -27.37
N TYR A 13 11.14 -6.90 -27.06
CA TYR A 13 10.59 -8.26 -27.19
C TYR A 13 9.71 -8.55 -25.96
N TYR A 14 8.57 -7.89 -25.84
CA TYR A 14 7.55 -8.27 -24.86
C TYR A 14 6.19 -8.24 -25.54
N ALA A 15 6.00 -9.24 -26.39
CA ALA A 15 4.73 -9.59 -26.98
C ALA A 15 4.68 -11.12 -27.07
N VAL A 16 4.47 -11.80 -25.95
CA VAL A 16 3.69 -13.03 -26.08
C VAL A 16 2.28 -12.53 -26.29
N GLN A 17 1.88 -12.33 -27.55
CA GLN A 17 0.65 -11.63 -27.96
C GLN A 17 -0.64 -12.33 -27.50
N SER A 18 -0.50 -13.42 -26.75
CA SER A 18 -1.56 -14.18 -26.11
C SER A 18 -1.47 -14.21 -24.58
N LYS A 19 -0.57 -13.44 -23.94
CA LYS A 19 -0.51 -13.30 -22.48
C LYS A 19 -1.10 -11.96 -22.06
N ILE A 20 -1.93 -11.99 -21.03
CA ILE A 20 -2.56 -10.80 -20.44
C ILE A 20 -2.01 -10.60 -19.03
N ARG A 21 -1.76 -9.34 -18.68
CA ARG A 21 -1.46 -8.87 -17.32
C ARG A 21 -2.45 -9.45 -16.30
N ASN A 22 -1.94 -10.02 -15.21
CA ASN A 22 -2.77 -10.62 -14.16
C ASN A 22 -3.25 -9.53 -13.19
N LEU A 23 -4.22 -8.72 -13.65
CA LEU A 23 -4.74 -7.55 -12.95
C LEU A 23 -5.81 -7.92 -11.91
N PHE A 24 -5.68 -7.34 -10.72
CA PHE A 24 -6.63 -7.45 -9.61
C PHE A 24 -7.06 -6.08 -9.11
N THR A 25 -8.29 -6.00 -8.60
CA THR A 25 -8.82 -4.82 -7.91
C THR A 25 -9.73 -5.21 -6.74
N ASP A 26 -9.90 -4.31 -5.77
CA ASP A 26 -10.75 -4.48 -4.60
C ASP A 26 -12.18 -3.94 -4.83
N VAL A 27 -12.63 -3.85 -6.08
CA VAL A 27 -14.00 -3.44 -6.41
C VAL A 27 -14.97 -4.59 -6.16
N SER A 28 -16.00 -4.34 -5.34
CA SER A 28 -17.04 -5.30 -4.96
C SER A 28 -18.36 -5.08 -5.71
N ALA A 29 -18.66 -3.85 -6.11
CA ALA A 29 -19.87 -3.48 -6.84
C ALA A 29 -19.71 -2.14 -7.54
N VAL A 30 -20.69 -1.76 -8.35
CA VAL A 30 -20.83 -0.43 -8.95
C VAL A 30 -22.16 0.15 -8.51
N ALA A 31 -22.15 1.37 -7.99
CA ALA A 31 -23.36 2.08 -7.59
C ALA A 31 -24.10 2.66 -8.82
N ALA A 32 -25.33 3.13 -8.61
CA ALA A 32 -26.18 3.65 -9.68
C ALA A 32 -25.60 4.89 -10.37
N ASP A 33 -24.75 5.66 -9.67
CA ASP A 33 -24.04 6.83 -10.21
C ASP A 33 -22.74 6.46 -10.95
N GLY A 34 -22.42 5.18 -11.05
CA GLY A 34 -21.20 4.67 -11.68
C GLY A 34 -19.98 4.62 -10.76
N SER A 35 -20.11 5.04 -9.49
CA SER A 35 -19.01 4.95 -8.52
C SER A 35 -18.74 3.50 -8.11
N LEU A 36 -17.48 3.19 -7.86
CA LEU A 36 -17.03 1.84 -7.49
C LEU A 36 -17.08 1.66 -5.97
N THR A 37 -17.75 0.60 -5.55
CA THR A 37 -17.77 0.17 -4.14
C THR A 37 -16.56 -0.72 -3.86
N LYS A 38 -15.87 -0.46 -2.76
CA LYS A 38 -14.69 -1.21 -2.33
C LYS A 38 -15.10 -2.46 -1.54
N ILE A 39 -14.25 -3.48 -1.51
CA ILE A 39 -14.43 -4.62 -0.61
C ILE A 39 -14.24 -4.15 0.84
N SER A 40 -15.17 -4.51 1.72
CA SER A 40 -15.13 -4.21 3.15
C SER A 40 -14.87 -5.42 4.03
N THR A 41 -14.90 -6.63 3.47
CA THR A 41 -14.76 -7.90 4.19
C THR A 41 -13.33 -8.45 4.11
N SER A 42 -12.82 -8.89 5.26
CA SER A 42 -11.47 -9.47 5.36
C SER A 42 -11.38 -10.87 4.74
N GLY A 43 -10.24 -11.19 4.13
CA GLY A 43 -9.95 -12.51 3.53
C GLY A 43 -10.70 -12.77 2.22
N THR A 44 -11.17 -11.71 1.55
CA THR A 44 -11.99 -11.82 0.33
C THR A 44 -11.08 -11.90 -0.90
N ASN A 45 -11.49 -12.69 -1.90
CA ASN A 45 -10.82 -12.72 -3.19
C ASN A 45 -10.92 -11.35 -3.88
N LEU A 46 -9.82 -10.88 -4.46
CA LEU A 46 -9.83 -9.69 -5.31
C LEU A 46 -10.54 -9.98 -6.64
N LEU A 47 -11.12 -8.96 -7.26
CA LEU A 47 -11.69 -9.06 -8.59
C LEU A 47 -10.56 -9.13 -9.62
N LYS A 48 -10.39 -10.29 -10.25
CA LYS A 48 -9.46 -10.46 -11.38
C LYS A 48 -10.06 -9.92 -12.67
N ILE A 49 -9.30 -9.13 -13.43
CA ILE A 49 -9.75 -8.52 -14.69
C ILE A 49 -8.75 -8.83 -15.81
N PRO A 50 -9.15 -9.54 -16.89
CA PRO A 50 -10.40 -10.28 -17.02
C PRO A 50 -10.45 -11.49 -16.06
N ALA A 51 -11.64 -12.00 -15.79
CA ALA A 51 -11.83 -13.27 -15.08
C ALA A 51 -11.02 -14.40 -15.73
N ALA A 52 -10.63 -15.39 -14.92
CA ALA A 52 -9.96 -16.58 -15.44
C ALA A 52 -10.86 -17.31 -16.46
N PRO A 53 -10.28 -17.89 -17.52
CA PRO A 53 -11.01 -18.80 -18.41
C PRO A 53 -11.64 -19.96 -17.63
N PRO A 54 -12.80 -20.48 -18.07
CA PRO A 54 -13.30 -21.77 -17.59
C PRO A 54 -12.21 -22.85 -17.68
N GLU A 55 -12.27 -23.82 -16.77
CA GLU A 55 -11.39 -24.99 -16.83
C GLU A 55 -11.42 -25.63 -18.23
N GLU A 56 -10.28 -26.15 -18.66
CA GLU A 56 -10.07 -26.80 -19.97
C GLU A 56 -10.24 -25.88 -21.20
N THR A 57 -10.46 -24.58 -21.02
CA THR A 57 -10.44 -23.61 -22.12
C THR A 57 -9.14 -22.81 -22.13
N ASN A 58 -8.63 -22.50 -23.33
CA ASN A 58 -7.48 -21.63 -23.50
C ASN A 58 -7.76 -20.54 -24.54
N PRO A 59 -8.45 -19.45 -24.16
CA PRO A 59 -8.66 -18.30 -25.05
C PRO A 59 -7.36 -17.52 -25.32
N PHE A 60 -6.25 -17.94 -24.72
CA PHE A 60 -4.92 -17.32 -24.79
C PHE A 60 -3.98 -18.10 -25.73
N ASP A 61 -4.55 -18.75 -26.74
CA ASP A 61 -3.85 -19.53 -27.77
C ASP A 61 -3.46 -18.65 -28.97
N THR A 62 -4.30 -17.69 -29.35
CA THR A 62 -4.08 -16.76 -30.45
C THR A 62 -4.42 -15.33 -30.02
N VAL A 63 -3.85 -14.35 -30.73
CA VAL A 63 -4.08 -12.92 -30.50
C VAL A 63 -5.56 -12.56 -30.65
N ALA A 64 -6.20 -13.08 -31.71
CA ALA A 64 -7.60 -12.82 -32.01
C ALA A 64 -8.52 -13.39 -30.92
N ASN A 65 -8.30 -14.65 -30.50
CA ASN A 65 -9.07 -15.26 -29.43
C ASN A 65 -8.89 -14.53 -28.10
N THR A 66 -7.65 -14.10 -27.80
CA THR A 66 -7.32 -13.34 -26.59
C THR A 66 -8.09 -12.01 -26.58
N ALA A 67 -8.02 -11.26 -27.68
CA ALA A 67 -8.73 -10.00 -27.86
C ALA A 67 -10.25 -10.14 -27.74
N SER A 68 -10.84 -11.14 -28.41
CA SER A 68 -12.28 -11.42 -28.34
C SER A 68 -12.71 -11.83 -26.93
N TYR A 69 -11.92 -12.65 -26.24
CA TYR A 69 -12.20 -13.05 -24.87
C TYR A 69 -12.17 -11.86 -23.92
N VAL A 70 -11.13 -11.02 -24.00
CA VAL A 70 -11.03 -9.81 -23.17
C VAL A 70 -12.21 -8.91 -23.42
N LEU A 71 -12.46 -8.49 -24.66
CA LEU A 71 -13.55 -7.57 -24.99
C LEU A 71 -14.90 -8.08 -24.51
N GLY A 72 -15.16 -9.39 -24.68
CA GLY A 72 -16.37 -10.04 -24.20
C GLY A 72 -16.59 -9.93 -22.69
N LYS A 73 -15.53 -9.87 -21.87
CA LYS A 73 -15.67 -9.65 -20.41
C LYS A 73 -16.12 -8.24 -20.05
N PHE A 74 -15.89 -7.24 -20.92
CA PHE A 74 -16.29 -5.86 -20.71
C PHE A 74 -17.70 -5.55 -21.24
N ASP A 75 -18.30 -6.47 -22.01
CA ASP A 75 -19.63 -6.30 -22.60
C ASP A 75 -20.68 -5.92 -21.52
N PRO A 76 -21.42 -4.81 -21.69
CA PRO A 76 -22.37 -4.34 -20.68
C PRO A 76 -23.51 -5.31 -20.36
N SER A 77 -23.88 -6.19 -21.30
CA SER A 77 -25.02 -7.09 -21.17
C SER A 77 -24.60 -8.46 -20.63
N THR A 78 -23.56 -9.04 -21.22
CA THR A 78 -23.15 -10.44 -21.09
C THR A 78 -21.79 -10.63 -20.41
N GLY A 79 -21.07 -9.53 -20.14
CA GLY A 79 -19.72 -9.56 -19.62
C GLY A 79 -19.59 -10.09 -18.19
N GLN A 80 -18.36 -10.03 -17.69
CA GLN A 80 -18.02 -10.45 -16.35
C GLN A 80 -18.81 -9.66 -15.30
N ASN A 81 -19.31 -10.35 -14.28
CA ASN A 81 -20.02 -9.70 -13.17
C ASN A 81 -19.15 -8.62 -12.50
N ILE A 82 -19.78 -7.55 -12.00
CA ILE A 82 -19.13 -6.31 -11.53
C ILE A 82 -18.49 -5.51 -12.69
N LEU A 83 -17.56 -6.09 -13.45
CA LEU A 83 -16.84 -5.41 -14.54
C LEU A 83 -17.78 -4.88 -15.63
N LYS A 84 -18.83 -5.63 -15.98
CA LYS A 84 -19.81 -5.20 -16.99
C LYS A 84 -20.57 -3.94 -16.59
N ALA A 85 -20.64 -3.62 -15.29
CA ALA A 85 -21.29 -2.43 -14.78
C ALA A 85 -20.36 -1.20 -14.70
N PHE A 86 -19.06 -1.36 -14.96
CA PHE A 86 -18.12 -0.23 -14.91
C PHE A 86 -18.51 0.85 -15.93
N PRO A 87 -18.29 2.15 -15.62
CA PRO A 87 -18.44 3.22 -16.59
C PRO A 87 -17.61 2.96 -17.85
N ILE A 88 -18.14 3.30 -19.03
CA ILE A 88 -17.46 3.05 -20.33
C ILE A 88 -16.07 3.68 -20.35
N SER A 89 -15.92 4.91 -19.86
CA SER A 89 -14.63 5.60 -19.78
C SER A 89 -13.60 4.83 -18.95
N LEU A 90 -14.00 4.20 -17.85
CA LEU A 90 -13.13 3.37 -17.03
C LEU A 90 -12.79 2.05 -17.72
N LYS A 91 -13.75 1.42 -18.39
CA LYS A 91 -13.51 0.21 -19.18
C LYS A 91 -12.44 0.42 -20.24
N LEU A 92 -12.51 1.55 -20.97
CA LEU A 92 -11.52 1.93 -21.98
C LEU A 92 -10.12 2.16 -21.37
N LYS A 93 -10.04 2.81 -20.20
CA LYS A 93 -8.77 2.96 -19.45
C LYS A 93 -8.17 1.62 -19.02
N ILE A 94 -8.99 0.69 -18.52
CA ILE A 94 -8.52 -0.65 -18.13
C ILE A 94 -8.10 -1.46 -19.37
N LEU A 95 -8.80 -1.36 -20.49
CA LEU A 95 -8.38 -1.98 -21.74
C LEU A 95 -7.00 -1.48 -22.19
N ASN A 96 -6.73 -0.17 -22.07
CA ASN A 96 -5.39 0.39 -22.26
C ASN A 96 -4.37 -0.20 -21.29
N TYR A 97 -4.73 -0.34 -20.01
CA TYR A 97 -3.85 -0.94 -19.01
C TYR A 97 -3.52 -2.42 -19.27
N LEU A 98 -4.44 -3.14 -19.92
CA LEU A 98 -4.25 -4.51 -20.38
C LEU A 98 -3.48 -4.61 -21.72
N GLY A 99 -3.09 -3.48 -22.32
CA GLY A 99 -2.28 -3.42 -23.53
C GLY A 99 -3.06 -3.19 -24.83
N TYR A 100 -4.33 -2.79 -24.76
CA TYR A 100 -5.16 -2.50 -25.93
C TYR A 100 -5.34 -1.00 -26.14
N SER A 101 -4.98 -0.50 -27.33
CA SER A 101 -5.13 0.92 -27.65
C SER A 101 -6.61 1.26 -27.83
N THR A 102 -7.19 2.04 -26.91
CA THR A 102 -8.58 2.52 -27.02
C THR A 102 -8.66 4.03 -26.77
N ASP A 103 -9.57 4.71 -27.48
CA ASP A 103 -9.88 6.13 -27.23
C ASP A 103 -10.70 6.25 -25.94
N ILE A 104 -10.11 6.83 -24.90
CA ILE A 104 -10.76 6.98 -23.59
C ILE A 104 -11.90 7.99 -23.55
N ASN A 105 -12.10 8.76 -24.63
CA ASN A 105 -13.24 9.67 -24.78
C ASN A 105 -14.41 9.01 -25.52
N ALA A 106 -14.25 7.79 -26.03
CA ALA A 106 -15.32 7.07 -26.70
C ALA A 106 -16.48 6.80 -25.72
N THR A 107 -17.71 6.89 -26.24
CA THR A 107 -18.93 6.64 -25.48
C THR A 107 -19.40 5.18 -25.54
N THR A 108 -18.74 4.36 -26.36
CA THR A 108 -19.00 2.93 -26.52
C THR A 108 -17.70 2.14 -26.53
N LEU A 109 -17.79 0.83 -26.26
CA LEU A 109 -16.66 -0.08 -26.46
C LEU A 109 -16.39 -0.29 -27.96
N PRO A 110 -15.13 -0.49 -28.38
CA PRO A 110 -14.83 -0.83 -29.77
C PRO A 110 -15.41 -2.21 -30.13
N SER A 111 -15.66 -2.44 -31.43
CA SER A 111 -16.15 -3.73 -31.94
C SER A 111 -15.09 -4.83 -31.98
N SER A 112 -13.81 -4.44 -31.90
CA SER A 112 -12.66 -5.35 -31.80
C SER A 112 -11.53 -4.67 -31.04
N LEU A 113 -10.65 -5.45 -30.43
CA LEU A 113 -9.44 -4.93 -29.81
C LEU A 113 -8.24 -5.17 -30.73
N VAL A 114 -7.49 -4.10 -30.97
CA VAL A 114 -6.22 -4.17 -31.70
C VAL A 114 -5.10 -4.11 -30.68
N THR A 115 -4.17 -5.04 -30.79
CA THR A 115 -2.99 -5.10 -29.95
C THR A 115 -1.91 -4.21 -30.58
N SER A 116 -1.26 -3.32 -29.81
CA SER A 116 -0.28 -2.35 -30.34
C SER A 116 1.06 -3.01 -30.68
N ASN A 117 1.71 -2.69 -31.79
CA ASN A 117 3.06 -3.24 -32.08
C ASN A 117 4.19 -2.62 -31.23
N GLU A 118 3.89 -1.59 -30.44
CA GLU A 118 4.81 -0.95 -29.49
C GLU A 118 4.95 -1.77 -28.19
N PRO A 119 6.04 -1.63 -27.40
CA PRO A 119 6.17 -2.25 -26.07
C PRO A 119 4.88 -2.13 -25.24
N TYR A 120 4.28 -3.29 -24.94
CA TYR A 120 2.90 -3.41 -24.44
C TYR A 120 2.65 -2.94 -23.00
N LEU A 121 3.70 -2.65 -22.23
CA LEU A 121 3.57 -2.38 -20.80
C LEU A 121 4.46 -1.19 -20.46
N SER A 122 3.93 0.02 -20.70
CA SER A 122 4.48 1.20 -20.02
C SER A 122 4.18 1.02 -18.54
N MET A 123 5.22 0.72 -17.79
CA MET A 123 5.20 0.81 -16.33
C MET A 123 5.43 2.29 -16.00
N GLY A 124 4.54 2.88 -15.22
CA GLY A 124 4.74 4.25 -14.75
C GLY A 124 5.92 4.30 -13.78
N GLY A 125 6.32 5.53 -13.44
CA GLY A 125 7.49 5.76 -12.61
C GLY A 125 7.40 5.03 -11.27
N SER A 126 8.50 4.44 -10.82
CA SER A 126 8.66 3.94 -9.45
C SER A 126 9.65 4.85 -8.73
N ILE A 127 9.16 6.01 -8.27
CA ILE A 127 10.02 7.08 -7.75
C ILE A 127 10.23 6.95 -6.24
N HIS A 128 9.17 6.61 -5.50
CA HIS A 128 9.20 6.50 -4.04
C HIS A 128 9.06 5.08 -3.52
N SER A 129 8.76 4.12 -4.41
CA SER A 129 8.63 2.74 -3.99
C SER A 129 10.01 2.16 -3.69
N LEU A 130 10.13 1.49 -2.54
CA LEU A 130 11.30 0.70 -2.19
C LEU A 130 10.93 -0.77 -2.41
N PRO A 131 11.53 -1.45 -3.40
CA PRO A 131 11.20 -2.84 -3.69
C PRO A 131 11.36 -3.75 -2.46
N VAL A 132 10.41 -4.65 -2.24
CA VAL A 132 10.40 -5.62 -1.13
C VAL A 132 10.58 -7.02 -1.70
N GLN A 133 11.60 -7.72 -1.25
CA GLN A 133 11.82 -9.12 -1.62
C GLN A 133 10.91 -10.05 -0.81
N LEU A 134 10.11 -10.85 -1.49
CA LEU A 134 9.27 -11.89 -0.93
C LEU A 134 9.93 -13.25 -1.19
N THR A 135 10.17 -14.05 -0.15
CA THR A 135 10.79 -15.39 -0.29
C THR A 135 9.78 -16.46 0.08
N TYR A 136 9.43 -17.32 -0.87
CA TYR A 136 8.42 -18.37 -0.72
C TYR A 136 9.03 -19.71 -0.34
N ASN A 137 10.20 -20.02 -0.89
CA ASN A 137 10.84 -21.32 -0.71
C ASN A 137 12.37 -21.18 -0.81
N GLY A 138 13.11 -22.04 -0.11
CA GLY A 138 14.55 -22.22 -0.27
C GLY A 138 15.08 -23.40 0.54
N THR A 139 16.18 -24.01 0.07
CA THR A 139 16.91 -25.06 0.80
C THR A 139 18.00 -24.47 1.69
N LEU A 140 18.32 -25.15 2.79
CA LEU A 140 19.36 -24.75 3.75
C LEU A 140 20.59 -25.67 3.65
N ASP A 141 21.77 -25.14 3.94
CA ASP A 141 23.01 -25.92 4.15
C ASP A 141 23.07 -26.41 5.60
N ASP A 142 24.12 -27.16 5.90
CA ASP A 142 24.41 -27.67 7.23
C ASP A 142 24.62 -26.58 8.29
N ASN A 143 24.93 -25.34 7.86
CA ASN A 143 25.09 -24.17 8.74
C ASN A 143 23.78 -23.37 8.90
N GLY A 144 22.68 -23.82 8.28
CA GLY A 144 21.39 -23.10 8.28
C GLY A 144 21.33 -21.91 7.33
N ASN A 145 22.30 -21.74 6.43
CA ASN A 145 22.26 -20.72 5.38
C ASN A 145 21.50 -21.23 4.15
N LEU A 146 20.88 -20.32 3.40
CA LEU A 146 20.21 -20.68 2.16
C LEU A 146 21.23 -21.12 1.08
N THR A 147 21.11 -22.34 0.56
CA THR A 147 22.10 -22.98 -0.34
C THR A 147 22.04 -22.54 -1.79
N SER A 148 20.84 -22.43 -2.37
CA SER A 148 20.52 -21.82 -3.68
C SER A 148 19.09 -22.20 -4.09
N ALA A 149 18.60 -21.63 -5.21
CA ALA A 149 17.23 -21.68 -5.72
C ALA A 149 16.18 -21.21 -4.70
N ARG A 150 15.99 -19.89 -4.64
CA ARG A 150 14.87 -19.31 -3.91
C ARG A 150 13.72 -19.08 -4.88
N GLU A 151 12.53 -19.55 -4.53
CA GLU A 151 11.32 -19.03 -5.17
C GLU A 151 11.07 -17.66 -4.55
N GLN A 152 11.34 -16.62 -5.33
CA GLN A 152 11.31 -15.24 -4.87
C GLN A 152 10.54 -14.37 -5.82
N SER A 153 9.91 -13.37 -5.23
CA SER A 153 9.27 -12.30 -5.96
C SER A 153 9.75 -10.95 -5.45
N ILE A 154 9.66 -9.94 -6.30
CA ILE A 154 9.88 -8.55 -5.93
C ILE A 154 8.53 -7.84 -5.98
N LEU A 155 8.15 -7.26 -4.84
CA LEU A 155 7.01 -6.36 -4.70
C LEU A 155 7.48 -4.92 -4.91
N TYR A 156 6.80 -4.17 -5.77
CA TYR A 156 7.04 -2.73 -5.90
C TYR A 156 5.79 -2.02 -6.41
N GLY A 157 5.68 -0.74 -6.06
CA GLY A 157 4.59 0.13 -6.46
C GLY A 157 5.00 1.12 -7.53
N THR A 158 4.02 1.62 -8.27
CA THR A 158 4.24 2.48 -9.42
C THR A 158 3.20 3.62 -9.48
N MET A 159 3.57 4.71 -10.14
CA MET A 159 2.76 5.94 -10.21
C MET A 159 1.50 5.82 -11.07
N GLU A 160 1.43 4.86 -11.99
CA GLU A 160 0.23 4.60 -12.80
C GLU A 160 -0.89 3.91 -12.01
N GLY A 161 -0.64 3.52 -10.76
CA GLY A 161 -1.63 2.94 -9.86
C GLY A 161 -1.41 1.47 -9.53
N GLY A 162 -0.35 0.86 -10.07
CA GLY A 162 -0.08 -0.57 -9.90
C GLY A 162 0.77 -0.88 -8.66
N LEU A 163 0.36 -1.89 -7.91
CA LEU A 163 1.23 -2.64 -7.01
C LEU A 163 1.58 -3.97 -7.67
N HIS A 164 2.83 -4.14 -8.03
CA HIS A 164 3.31 -5.25 -8.84
C HIS A 164 4.02 -6.28 -7.99
N ILE A 165 3.81 -7.56 -8.33
CA ILE A 165 4.69 -8.65 -7.91
C ILE A 165 5.24 -9.29 -9.17
N VAL A 166 6.56 -9.34 -9.27
CA VAL A 166 7.28 -9.99 -10.38
C VAL A 166 8.13 -11.13 -9.83
N ASP A 167 8.28 -12.20 -10.60
CA ASP A 167 9.24 -13.24 -10.30
C ASP A 167 10.67 -12.65 -10.32
N ALA A 168 11.43 -12.87 -9.24
CA ALA A 168 12.73 -12.21 -9.06
C ALA A 168 13.79 -12.70 -10.06
N SER A 169 13.62 -13.90 -10.63
CA SER A 169 14.59 -14.50 -11.55
C SER A 169 14.34 -14.14 -13.01
N SER A 170 13.08 -14.11 -13.41
CA SER A 170 12.65 -13.94 -14.80
C SER A 170 12.10 -12.54 -15.11
N GLY A 171 11.74 -11.76 -14.07
CA GLY A 171 11.07 -10.48 -14.22
C GLY A 171 9.63 -10.58 -14.74
N ILE A 172 9.07 -11.80 -14.84
CA ILE A 172 7.69 -12.00 -15.29
C ILE A 172 6.74 -11.49 -14.20
N GLU A 173 5.83 -10.59 -14.57
CA GLU A 173 4.75 -10.10 -13.69
C GLU A 173 3.81 -11.24 -13.31
N GLN A 174 3.75 -11.54 -12.02
CA GLN A 174 2.89 -12.56 -11.42
C GLN A 174 1.51 -11.97 -11.08
N MET A 175 1.46 -10.72 -10.64
CA MET A 175 0.24 -9.95 -10.45
C MET A 175 0.49 -8.45 -10.52
N VAL A 176 -0.60 -7.72 -10.77
CA VAL A 176 -0.70 -6.30 -10.44
C VAL A 176 -2.01 -6.02 -9.73
N PHE A 177 -1.98 -5.21 -8.68
CA PHE A 177 -3.16 -4.72 -7.98
C PHE A 177 -3.34 -3.23 -8.23
N VAL A 178 -4.51 -2.84 -8.74
CA VAL A 178 -4.91 -1.43 -8.89
C VAL A 178 -6.17 -1.23 -8.03
N PRO A 179 -6.10 -0.44 -6.95
CA PRO A 179 -7.23 -0.30 -6.04
C PRO A 179 -8.36 0.54 -6.63
N ALA A 180 -9.56 0.31 -6.12
CA ALA A 180 -10.75 1.11 -6.37
C ALA A 180 -10.53 2.60 -6.05
N ASP A 181 -9.67 2.94 -5.10
CA ASP A 181 -9.27 4.33 -4.81
C ASP A 181 -8.67 5.02 -6.05
N ILE A 182 -7.87 4.32 -6.87
CA ILE A 182 -7.34 4.84 -8.13
C ILE A 182 -8.39 4.75 -9.26
N LEU A 183 -9.08 3.62 -9.37
CA LEU A 183 -10.04 3.39 -10.46
C LEU A 183 -11.24 4.36 -10.42
N ASN A 184 -11.67 4.73 -9.22
CA ASN A 184 -12.82 5.62 -9.01
C ASN A 184 -12.44 7.11 -9.12
N ASP A 185 -11.15 7.44 -9.10
CA ASP A 185 -10.66 8.80 -9.28
C ASP A 185 -10.50 9.13 -10.77
N SER A 186 -11.20 10.16 -11.23
CA SER A 186 -11.26 10.51 -12.66
C SER A 186 -9.93 11.05 -13.21
N VAL A 187 -9.05 11.56 -12.35
CA VAL A 187 -7.72 12.06 -12.65
C VAL A 187 -6.70 10.93 -12.52
N ALA A 188 -6.64 10.25 -11.37
CA ALA A 188 -5.64 9.21 -11.12
C ALA A 188 -5.77 8.03 -12.12
N SER A 189 -7.00 7.62 -12.43
CA SER A 189 -7.24 6.54 -13.41
C SER A 189 -6.79 6.85 -14.84
N LYS A 190 -6.51 8.13 -15.18
CA LYS A 190 -5.93 8.46 -16.50
C LYS A 190 -4.52 7.88 -16.66
N ALA A 191 -3.79 7.72 -15.55
CA ALA A 191 -2.43 7.19 -15.54
C ALA A 191 -2.33 5.75 -16.05
N LEU A 192 -3.45 5.01 -16.03
CA LEU A 192 -3.57 3.67 -16.60
C LEU A 192 -3.37 3.64 -18.13
N VAL A 193 -3.30 4.81 -18.77
CA VAL A 193 -3.19 4.97 -20.21
C VAL A 193 -1.88 5.69 -20.51
N VAL A 194 -1.07 5.10 -21.38
CA VAL A 194 0.24 5.64 -21.75
C VAL A 194 0.09 7.01 -22.39
N GLY A 195 0.92 7.97 -21.96
CA GLY A 195 0.95 9.33 -22.50
C GLY A 195 -0.22 10.22 -22.07
N GLN A 196 -1.15 9.72 -21.25
CA GLN A 196 -2.19 10.57 -20.66
C GLN A 196 -1.63 11.33 -19.45
N SER A 197 -2.08 12.56 -19.31
CA SER A 197 -1.74 13.43 -18.19
C SER A 197 -2.98 14.21 -17.72
N ASP A 198 -2.82 14.93 -16.62
CA ASP A 198 -3.80 15.91 -16.15
C ASP A 198 -3.15 17.28 -16.02
N ALA A 199 -3.95 18.35 -15.96
CA ALA A 199 -3.46 19.73 -15.90
C ALA A 199 -2.82 20.09 -14.54
N SER A 200 -3.10 19.29 -13.50
CA SER A 200 -2.82 19.63 -12.11
C SER A 200 -1.50 19.09 -11.57
N ALA A 201 -1.04 17.93 -12.03
CA ALA A 201 0.26 17.30 -11.73
C ALA A 201 0.33 15.93 -12.44
N PRO A 202 1.52 15.29 -12.50
CA PRO A 202 1.58 13.85 -12.72
C PRO A 202 0.67 13.11 -11.72
N ALA A 203 -0.03 12.09 -12.20
CA ALA A 203 -0.81 11.23 -11.32
C ALA A 203 0.11 10.41 -10.41
N HIS A 204 -0.41 10.09 -9.21
CA HIS A 204 0.26 9.22 -8.25
C HIS A 204 -0.54 7.94 -8.04
N GLY A 205 0.17 6.86 -7.78
CA GLY A 205 -0.39 5.52 -7.74
C GLY A 205 -0.10 4.81 -6.42
N MET A 206 0.47 3.63 -6.51
CA MET A 206 0.77 2.78 -5.36
C MET A 206 2.24 2.89 -4.93
N ASP A 207 2.87 4.05 -5.13
CA ASP A 207 4.30 4.27 -4.90
C ASP A 207 4.69 4.44 -3.43
N GLY A 208 3.79 4.08 -2.50
CA GLY A 208 4.03 4.09 -1.07
C GLY A 208 5.03 3.05 -0.57
N ALA A 209 5.37 3.16 0.71
CA ALA A 209 6.25 2.19 1.37
C ALA A 209 5.46 0.95 1.80
N TRP A 210 6.02 -0.22 1.51
CA TRP A 210 5.46 -1.53 1.84
C TRP A 210 6.34 -2.31 2.82
N VAL A 211 5.73 -3.25 3.53
CA VAL A 211 6.39 -4.22 4.41
C VAL A 211 5.79 -5.61 4.21
N SER A 212 6.60 -6.65 4.32
CA SER A 212 6.18 -8.05 4.30
C SER A 212 6.16 -8.66 5.70
N ASP A 213 5.17 -9.48 6.00
CA ASP A 213 5.04 -10.29 7.23
C ASP A 213 5.00 -11.79 6.89
N PRO A 214 6.15 -12.39 6.55
CA PRO A 214 6.22 -13.81 6.24
C PRO A 214 6.23 -14.67 7.50
N ALA A 215 5.70 -15.88 7.40
CA ALA A 215 5.94 -16.95 8.36
C ALA A 215 6.29 -18.24 7.63
N TYR A 216 7.19 -19.02 8.21
CA TYR A 216 7.79 -20.18 7.54
C TYR A 216 7.55 -21.48 8.33
N ASN A 217 7.53 -22.58 7.58
CA ASN A 217 7.72 -23.93 8.10
C ASN A 217 9.09 -24.44 7.65
N ILE A 218 9.72 -25.26 8.49
CA ILE A 218 10.98 -25.93 8.18
C ILE A 218 10.70 -27.43 8.13
N THR A 219 11.08 -28.08 7.03
CA THR A 219 11.00 -29.53 6.87
C THR A 219 12.37 -30.08 6.54
N THR A 220 12.72 -31.25 7.06
CA THR A 220 13.97 -31.95 6.75
C THR A 220 13.63 -33.30 6.15
N VAL A 221 14.20 -33.60 4.98
CA VAL A 221 14.03 -34.88 4.28
C VAL A 221 15.38 -35.60 4.23
N GLY A 222 15.38 -36.90 4.52
CA GLY A 222 16.60 -37.72 4.60
C GLY A 222 17.19 -37.81 6.00
N SER A 223 18.35 -38.45 6.12
CA SER A 223 19.08 -38.62 7.38
C SER A 223 20.61 -38.57 7.15
N GLY A 224 21.36 -38.29 8.21
CA GLY A 224 22.81 -38.14 8.14
C GLY A 224 23.25 -36.99 7.22
N SER A 225 24.41 -37.14 6.58
CA SER A 225 25.00 -36.12 5.69
C SER A 225 24.23 -35.86 4.39
N SER A 226 23.15 -36.58 4.12
CA SER A 226 22.27 -36.39 2.97
C SER A 226 20.96 -35.69 3.32
N ALA A 227 20.77 -35.29 4.59
CA ALA A 227 19.57 -34.59 5.02
C ALA A 227 19.49 -33.21 4.37
N VAL A 228 18.35 -32.89 3.76
CA VAL A 228 18.10 -31.57 3.16
C VAL A 228 17.00 -30.88 3.95
N SER A 229 17.33 -29.72 4.52
CA SER A 229 16.36 -28.85 5.18
C SER A 229 15.81 -27.82 4.20
N LYS A 230 14.49 -27.62 4.24
CA LYS A 230 13.74 -26.73 3.35
C LYS A 230 12.91 -25.77 4.18
N VAL A 231 12.96 -24.49 3.82
CA VAL A 231 12.09 -23.43 4.35
C VAL A 231 10.98 -23.18 3.34
N THR A 232 9.73 -23.28 3.77
CA THR A 232 8.56 -22.99 2.91
C THR A 232 7.65 -22.00 3.61
N ALA A 233 7.25 -20.95 2.91
CA ALA A 233 6.32 -19.96 3.42
C ALA A 233 4.96 -20.62 3.71
N LYS A 234 4.44 -20.39 4.90
CA LYS A 234 3.04 -20.69 5.28
C LYS A 234 2.18 -19.43 5.36
N GLN A 235 2.81 -18.26 5.34
CA GLN A 235 2.19 -16.95 5.30
C GLN A 235 3.10 -16.02 4.49
N MET A 236 2.50 -15.20 3.64
CA MET A 236 3.18 -14.08 2.98
C MET A 236 2.18 -12.94 2.88
N ASN A 237 2.08 -12.14 3.95
CA ASN A 237 1.23 -10.95 3.95
C ASN A 237 2.08 -9.74 3.60
N ILE A 238 1.48 -8.78 2.90
CA ILE A 238 2.11 -7.49 2.59
C ILE A 238 1.19 -6.35 3.02
N TYR A 239 1.79 -5.28 3.53
CA TYR A 239 1.08 -4.11 4.04
C TYR A 239 1.72 -2.83 3.56
N GLY A 240 0.92 -1.87 3.12
CA GLY A 240 1.46 -0.61 2.62
C GLY A 240 0.39 0.41 2.29
N GLY A 241 0.86 1.62 2.03
CA GLY A 241 0.05 2.77 1.64
C GLY A 241 0.26 3.15 0.17
N MET A 242 -0.47 4.18 -0.24
CA MET A 242 -0.49 4.77 -1.56
C MET A 242 0.34 6.07 -1.65
N ARG A 243 0.88 6.59 -0.54
CA ARG A 243 1.47 7.95 -0.48
C ARG A 243 0.53 8.99 -1.10
N MET A 244 0.94 9.64 -2.19
CA MET A 244 0.16 10.68 -2.86
C MET A 244 -1.00 10.13 -3.67
N GLY A 245 -1.01 8.83 -3.99
CA GLY A 245 -2.11 8.20 -4.70
C GLY A 245 -3.38 8.04 -3.87
N GLY A 246 -3.32 8.20 -2.54
CA GLY A 246 -4.51 8.16 -1.70
C GLY A 246 -4.27 7.97 -0.21
N SER A 247 -5.38 7.99 0.53
CA SER A 247 -5.42 7.94 2.00
C SER A 247 -5.64 6.55 2.58
N SER A 248 -5.53 5.51 1.74
CA SER A 248 -5.81 4.13 2.14
C SER A 248 -4.52 3.35 2.43
N TYR A 249 -4.58 2.46 3.42
CA TYR A 249 -3.61 1.37 3.57
C TYR A 249 -4.29 0.03 3.25
N TYR A 250 -3.51 -0.88 2.70
CA TYR A 250 -3.95 -2.21 2.31
C TYR A 250 -3.14 -3.28 3.03
N GLY A 251 -3.81 -4.37 3.38
CA GLY A 251 -3.20 -5.66 3.66
C GLY A 251 -3.60 -6.67 2.60
N LEU A 252 -2.63 -7.34 1.98
CA LEU A 252 -2.87 -8.41 1.00
C LEU A 252 -2.20 -9.71 1.47
N ASP A 253 -2.87 -10.84 1.29
CA ASP A 253 -2.27 -12.17 1.35
C ASP A 253 -1.80 -12.52 -0.07
N VAL A 254 -0.49 -12.67 -0.20
CA VAL A 254 0.19 -12.99 -1.45
C VAL A 254 0.97 -14.29 -1.34
N LEU A 255 0.55 -15.21 -0.47
CA LEU A 255 1.15 -16.55 -0.36
C LEU A 255 1.09 -17.30 -1.70
N SER A 256 0.05 -17.05 -2.49
CA SER A 256 0.02 -17.36 -3.92
C SER A 256 0.19 -16.06 -4.72
N PRO A 257 1.40 -15.76 -5.27
CA PRO A 257 1.67 -14.48 -5.93
C PRO A 257 0.84 -14.25 -7.20
N THR A 258 0.23 -15.29 -7.76
CA THR A 258 -0.63 -15.19 -8.94
C THR A 258 -2.13 -15.15 -8.60
N SER A 259 -2.49 -15.27 -7.32
CA SER A 259 -3.88 -15.23 -6.85
C SER A 259 -3.98 -14.56 -5.48
N PRO A 260 -3.66 -13.25 -5.38
CA PRO A 260 -3.71 -12.49 -4.14
C PRO A 260 -5.13 -12.42 -3.55
N LYS A 261 -5.21 -12.24 -2.23
CA LYS A 261 -6.46 -11.98 -1.50
C LYS A 261 -6.34 -10.69 -0.70
N LEU A 262 -7.45 -9.97 -0.57
CA LEU A 262 -7.52 -8.81 0.31
C LEU A 262 -7.63 -9.29 1.75
N LEU A 263 -6.67 -8.92 2.60
CA LEU A 263 -6.81 -9.06 4.05
C LEU A 263 -7.72 -7.97 4.58
N PHE A 264 -7.46 -6.71 4.24
CA PHE A 264 -8.31 -5.58 4.58
C PHE A 264 -7.88 -4.32 3.81
N ARG A 265 -8.76 -3.33 3.82
CA ARG A 265 -8.47 -1.93 3.51
C ARG A 265 -8.84 -1.09 4.73
N ILE A 266 -7.99 -0.13 5.07
CA ILE A 266 -8.32 0.97 5.98
C ILE A 266 -8.17 2.30 5.26
N GLY A 267 -9.08 3.25 5.50
CA GLY A 267 -9.06 4.54 4.81
C GLY A 267 -10.02 5.56 5.42
N ALA A 268 -9.86 6.83 5.07
CA ALA A 268 -10.58 7.96 5.69
C ALA A 268 -12.11 7.94 5.55
N ASP A 269 -12.64 7.16 4.61
CA ASP A 269 -14.07 6.90 4.41
C ASP A 269 -14.66 5.93 5.44
N GLN A 270 -13.83 5.27 6.25
CA GLN A 270 -14.26 4.42 7.36
C GLN A 270 -14.27 5.23 8.67
N ASN A 271 -15.33 5.11 9.46
CA ASN A 271 -15.51 5.90 10.69
C ASN A 271 -14.32 5.83 11.65
N ASP A 272 -13.74 4.63 11.83
CA ASP A 272 -12.58 4.39 12.69
C ASP A 272 -11.27 5.02 12.16
N TYR A 273 -11.25 5.52 10.93
CA TYR A 273 -10.06 6.04 10.29
C TYR A 273 -10.29 7.43 9.67
N SER A 274 -11.36 8.11 10.06
CA SER A 274 -11.80 9.41 9.53
C SER A 274 -10.74 10.53 9.57
N ARG A 275 -9.68 10.39 10.37
CA ARG A 275 -8.57 11.35 10.38
C ARG A 275 -7.42 11.00 9.45
N MET A 276 -7.49 9.94 8.66
CA MET A 276 -6.40 9.60 7.74
C MET A 276 -6.22 10.68 6.67
N GLY A 277 -4.98 11.09 6.48
CA GLY A 277 -4.51 11.79 5.29
C GLY A 277 -3.92 10.80 4.29
N GLN A 278 -3.21 11.33 3.31
CA GLN A 278 -2.43 10.53 2.37
C GLN A 278 -1.47 9.59 3.11
N SER A 279 -1.39 8.35 2.67
CA SER A 279 -0.78 7.24 3.41
C SER A 279 0.75 7.17 3.25
N TRP A 280 1.44 8.13 3.87
CA TRP A 280 2.90 8.31 3.76
C TRP A 280 3.71 7.47 4.75
N SER A 281 3.17 7.20 5.93
CA SER A 281 3.88 6.49 7.01
C SER A 281 4.10 5.03 6.63
N LYS A 282 5.37 4.60 6.51
CA LYS A 282 5.69 3.17 6.37
C LYS A 282 5.13 2.37 7.56
N PRO A 283 4.29 1.34 7.34
CA PRO A 283 3.78 0.53 8.44
C PRO A 283 4.89 -0.16 9.23
N VAL A 284 4.73 -0.22 10.55
CA VAL A 284 5.59 -1.01 11.44
C VAL A 284 4.84 -2.22 11.93
N LEU A 285 5.41 -3.40 11.68
CA LEU A 285 4.92 -4.67 12.23
C LEU A 285 5.47 -4.86 13.64
N ALA A 286 4.58 -5.08 14.59
CA ALA A 286 4.93 -5.29 15.99
C ALA A 286 4.01 -6.33 16.63
N ASN A 287 4.39 -6.80 17.82
CA ASN A 287 3.49 -7.53 18.70
C ASN A 287 3.14 -6.63 19.89
N ILE A 288 1.90 -6.72 20.34
CA ILE A 288 1.42 -6.09 21.57
C ILE A 288 0.53 -7.08 22.32
N ARG A 289 0.41 -6.94 23.63
CA ARG A 289 -0.67 -7.61 24.38
C ARG A 289 -1.83 -6.64 24.52
N TYR A 290 -2.92 -6.89 23.81
CA TYR A 290 -4.15 -6.10 23.85
C TYR A 290 -5.28 -6.93 24.45
N ASN A 291 -5.91 -6.44 25.51
CA ASN A 291 -6.98 -7.13 26.27
C ASN A 291 -6.61 -8.58 26.62
N GLY A 292 -5.40 -8.77 27.16
CA GLY A 292 -4.90 -10.08 27.61
C GLY A 292 -4.41 -11.02 26.51
N SER A 293 -4.56 -10.67 25.23
CA SER A 293 -4.12 -11.50 24.10
C SER A 293 -2.96 -10.86 23.34
N ILE A 294 -1.94 -11.63 22.97
CA ILE A 294 -0.90 -11.15 22.05
C ILE A 294 -1.49 -11.00 20.65
N ARG A 295 -1.26 -9.85 20.03
CA ARG A 295 -1.74 -9.47 18.70
C ARG A 295 -0.57 -9.02 17.85
N ARG A 296 -0.49 -9.53 16.61
CA ARG A 296 0.34 -8.97 15.54
C ARG A 296 -0.36 -7.72 15.01
N VAL A 297 0.33 -6.58 14.97
CA VAL A 297 -0.27 -5.29 14.62
C VAL A 297 0.54 -4.51 13.61
N LEU A 298 -0.14 -3.63 12.90
CA LEU A 298 0.45 -2.53 12.15
C LEU A 298 0.37 -1.25 12.98
N ILE A 299 1.45 -0.48 13.00
CA ILE A 299 1.51 0.84 13.62
C ILE A 299 1.84 1.85 12.53
N VAL A 300 0.99 2.86 12.37
CA VAL A 300 1.11 3.89 11.33
C VAL A 300 0.80 5.29 11.87
N GLY A 301 1.52 6.28 11.35
CA GLY A 301 1.10 7.68 11.42
C GLY A 301 -0.13 7.93 10.55
N GLY A 302 -0.92 8.93 10.92
CA GLY A 302 -2.20 9.23 10.30
C GLY A 302 -2.08 9.77 8.88
N GLY A 303 -0.89 10.16 8.43
CA GLY A 303 -0.62 10.52 7.05
C GLY A 303 -0.53 12.02 6.79
N TYR A 304 -0.44 12.37 5.52
CA TYR A 304 -0.16 13.72 5.03
C TYR A 304 -1.43 14.45 4.62
N ASP A 305 -1.55 15.72 5.01
CA ASP A 305 -2.56 16.64 4.47
C ASP A 305 -1.97 17.43 3.29
N GLN A 306 -2.60 17.38 2.12
CA GLN A 306 -2.12 18.11 0.93
C GLN A 306 -2.08 19.63 1.13
N CYS A 307 -2.74 20.18 2.16
CA CYS A 307 -2.54 21.57 2.57
C CYS A 307 -1.06 21.96 2.73
N TYR A 308 -0.19 21.03 3.13
CA TYR A 308 1.23 21.27 3.33
C TYR A 308 2.04 21.51 2.04
N GLU A 309 1.44 21.32 0.87
CA GLU A 309 2.02 21.71 -0.43
C GLU A 309 2.14 23.23 -0.58
N LYS A 310 1.52 24.03 0.31
CA LYS A 310 1.77 25.47 0.41
C LYS A 310 2.99 25.70 1.31
N PRO A 311 4.07 26.33 0.82
CA PRO A 311 5.31 26.48 1.58
C PRO A 311 5.13 27.12 2.98
N ASN A 312 4.34 28.19 3.07
CA ASN A 312 4.16 28.97 4.30
C ASN A 312 2.83 28.67 5.01
N ILE A 313 2.31 27.43 4.88
CA ILE A 313 1.03 27.05 5.48
C ILE A 313 1.06 27.16 7.00
N THR A 314 -0.06 27.56 7.60
CA THR A 314 -0.31 27.57 9.04
C THR A 314 -1.62 26.87 9.35
N LEU A 315 -1.83 26.40 10.59
CA LEU A 315 -3.11 25.78 10.96
C LEU A 315 -4.31 26.75 10.86
N THR A 316 -4.10 28.06 10.71
CA THR A 316 -5.18 29.03 10.46
C THR A 316 -5.65 29.09 9.02
N ASP A 317 -4.93 28.46 8.08
CA ASP A 317 -5.33 28.40 6.68
C ASP A 317 -6.64 27.63 6.47
N ALA A 318 -7.50 28.16 5.60
CA ALA A 318 -8.87 27.66 5.39
C ALA A 318 -8.99 26.23 4.85
N CYS A 319 -7.89 25.64 4.35
CA CYS A 319 -7.91 24.26 3.88
C CYS A 319 -7.84 23.24 5.04
N PHE A 320 -7.40 23.67 6.24
CA PHE A 320 -7.46 22.86 7.45
C PHE A 320 -8.82 23.01 8.13
N THR A 321 -9.30 21.91 8.72
CA THR A 321 -10.59 21.91 9.42
C THR A 321 -10.37 22.19 10.90
N ASN A 322 -10.94 23.28 11.41
CA ASN A 322 -10.88 23.67 12.83
C ASN A 322 -9.45 23.76 13.40
N GLY A 323 -8.51 24.25 12.59
CA GLY A 323 -7.12 24.38 13.01
C GLY A 323 -6.39 23.05 13.17
N LYS A 324 -6.76 22.03 12.38
CA LYS A 324 -6.19 20.68 12.45
C LYS A 324 -5.96 20.16 11.05
N ALA A 325 -4.77 19.59 10.84
CA ALA A 325 -4.44 18.87 9.64
C ALA A 325 -5.03 17.45 9.68
N LYS A 326 -5.35 16.91 8.50
CA LYS A 326 -5.52 15.46 8.35
C LYS A 326 -4.24 14.74 8.75
N GLY A 327 -4.41 13.50 9.19
CA GLY A 327 -3.33 12.62 9.59
C GLY A 327 -2.66 12.97 10.92
N ASN A 328 -3.31 13.78 11.75
CA ASN A 328 -2.86 14.15 13.09
C ASN A 328 -3.12 13.06 14.15
N ALA A 329 -2.86 11.81 13.79
CA ALA A 329 -3.13 10.65 14.64
C ALA A 329 -2.04 9.59 14.51
N VAL A 330 -1.96 8.68 15.48
CA VAL A 330 -1.23 7.41 15.36
C VAL A 330 -2.20 6.27 15.61
N TYR A 331 -2.17 5.25 14.75
CA TYR A 331 -3.07 4.11 14.80
C TYR A 331 -2.29 2.81 15.06
N ILE A 332 -2.86 1.96 15.90
CA ILE A 332 -2.46 0.56 16.10
C ILE A 332 -3.61 -0.32 15.60
N ILE A 333 -3.32 -1.13 14.59
CA ILE A 333 -4.30 -1.86 13.79
C ILE A 333 -3.99 -3.35 13.86
N ASP A 334 -5.00 -4.20 14.05
CA ASP A 334 -4.84 -5.65 13.99
C ASP A 334 -4.40 -6.07 12.57
N ALA A 335 -3.23 -6.70 12.45
CA ALA A 335 -2.62 -7.02 11.15
C ALA A 335 -3.35 -8.15 10.39
N LYS A 336 -4.31 -8.83 11.04
CA LYS A 336 -5.14 -9.85 10.37
C LYS A 336 -6.43 -9.24 9.85
N THR A 337 -7.08 -8.36 10.62
CA THR A 337 -8.46 -7.93 10.34
C THR A 337 -8.58 -6.49 9.87
N GLY A 338 -7.56 -5.65 10.07
CA GLY A 338 -7.65 -4.21 9.83
C GLY A 338 -8.46 -3.47 10.89
N GLN A 339 -8.80 -4.12 12.02
CA GLN A 339 -9.51 -3.49 13.13
C GLN A 339 -8.60 -2.50 13.86
N ARG A 340 -9.09 -1.28 14.14
CA ARG A 340 -8.41 -0.32 15.00
C ARG A 340 -8.45 -0.81 16.45
N LEU A 341 -7.31 -1.23 16.99
CA LEU A 341 -7.20 -1.68 18.37
C LEU A 341 -7.02 -0.50 19.32
N TRP A 342 -6.18 0.46 18.93
CA TRP A 342 -5.90 1.65 19.72
C TRP A 342 -5.47 2.79 18.80
N TRP A 343 -5.75 4.03 19.19
CA TRP A 343 -5.23 5.21 18.50
C TRP A 343 -5.14 6.42 19.44
N THR A 344 -4.30 7.37 19.06
CA THR A 344 -4.17 8.68 19.71
C THR A 344 -4.29 9.81 18.69
N SER A 345 -4.88 10.92 19.12
CA SER A 345 -4.97 12.17 18.37
C SER A 345 -5.23 13.32 19.35
N ASP A 346 -5.60 14.51 18.86
CA ASP A 346 -5.84 15.66 19.74
C ASP A 346 -7.07 15.52 20.64
N THR A 347 -8.12 14.84 20.17
CA THR A 347 -9.38 14.65 20.91
C THR A 347 -10.19 13.45 20.41
N GLY A 348 -10.96 12.82 21.30
CA GLY A 348 -11.91 11.76 20.96
C GLY A 348 -11.25 10.42 20.61
N SER A 349 -9.98 10.26 20.96
CA SER A 349 -9.18 9.05 20.77
C SER A 349 -9.11 8.22 22.05
N ASN A 350 -8.42 7.07 22.01
CA ASN A 350 -8.24 6.27 23.24
C ASN A 350 -7.39 7.02 24.28
N THR A 351 -6.46 7.85 23.80
CA THR A 351 -5.60 8.68 24.65
C THR A 351 -5.34 10.00 23.94
N ASP A 352 -5.98 11.06 24.43
CA ASP A 352 -5.90 12.37 23.79
C ASP A 352 -4.62 13.13 24.16
N ASN A 353 -4.11 13.91 23.21
CA ASN A 353 -3.11 14.95 23.46
C ASN A 353 -3.40 16.18 22.61
N ALA A 354 -3.90 17.25 23.24
CA ALA A 354 -4.34 18.47 22.57
C ALA A 354 -3.31 19.14 21.64
N ASN A 355 -2.03 18.78 21.71
CA ASN A 355 -0.99 19.30 20.83
C ASN A 355 -0.88 18.55 19.48
N MET A 356 -1.49 17.37 19.34
CA MET A 356 -1.44 16.56 18.12
C MET A 356 -2.35 17.12 17.01
N LYS A 357 -2.01 18.28 16.46
CA LYS A 357 -2.80 18.99 15.44
C LYS A 357 -2.24 18.89 14.02
N HIS A 358 -0.99 18.45 13.88
CA HIS A 358 -0.28 18.40 12.60
C HIS A 358 -0.19 16.97 12.07
N SER A 359 -0.04 16.84 10.75
CA SER A 359 0.12 15.54 10.09
C SER A 359 1.32 14.77 10.62
N ILE A 360 1.16 13.46 10.78
CA ILE A 360 2.21 12.52 11.20
C ILE A 360 2.49 11.59 10.02
N VAL A 361 3.58 11.87 9.31
CA VAL A 361 3.90 11.22 8.03
C VAL A 361 5.05 10.24 8.10
N SER A 362 5.92 10.39 9.10
CA SER A 362 7.07 9.51 9.28
C SER A 362 6.64 8.12 9.74
N ARG A 363 7.52 7.13 9.52
CA ARG A 363 7.39 5.83 10.19
C ARG A 363 7.36 6.05 11.71
N ILE A 364 6.56 5.27 12.44
CA ILE A 364 6.55 5.33 13.90
C ILE A 364 7.73 4.52 14.45
N SER A 365 8.57 5.11 15.29
CA SER A 365 9.62 4.36 15.98
C SER A 365 9.04 3.61 17.16
N THR A 366 9.39 2.33 17.31
CA THR A 366 8.88 1.46 18.37
C THR A 366 10.03 1.00 19.25
N LEU A 367 9.74 0.78 20.54
CA LEU A 367 10.70 0.28 21.51
C LEU A 367 10.01 -0.73 22.43
N ASP A 368 10.56 -1.93 22.49
CA ASP A 368 10.34 -2.94 23.53
C ASP A 368 11.46 -2.75 24.56
N ARG A 369 11.10 -2.39 25.79
CA ARG A 369 12.06 -1.93 26.80
C ARG A 369 12.50 -3.06 27.73
N ASP A 370 11.67 -4.07 27.92
CA ASP A 370 11.97 -5.21 28.80
C ASP A 370 12.30 -6.51 28.04
N ALA A 371 12.36 -6.42 26.70
CA ALA A 371 12.73 -7.49 25.78
C ALA A 371 11.80 -8.72 25.86
N ASP A 372 10.51 -8.50 26.18
CA ASP A 372 9.49 -9.55 26.20
C ASP A 372 8.88 -9.84 24.82
N GLY A 373 9.31 -9.10 23.78
CA GLY A 373 8.84 -9.20 22.41
C GLY A 373 7.60 -8.36 22.14
N LEU A 374 7.16 -7.51 23.07
CA LEU A 374 6.01 -6.63 22.96
C LEU A 374 6.44 -5.16 23.00
N VAL A 375 5.86 -4.33 22.13
CA VAL A 375 6.22 -2.90 22.09
C VAL A 375 5.61 -2.14 23.27
N ASP A 376 6.44 -1.38 23.98
CA ASP A 376 6.05 -0.56 25.14
C ASP A 376 5.96 0.93 24.83
N HIS A 377 6.81 1.41 23.92
CA HIS A 377 6.86 2.83 23.57
C HIS A 377 6.79 3.07 22.08
N LEU A 378 6.08 4.14 21.71
CA LEU A 378 6.09 4.69 20.37
C LEU A 378 6.69 6.09 20.39
N TYR A 379 7.48 6.44 19.37
CA TYR A 379 8.07 7.76 19.19
C TYR A 379 7.81 8.25 17.77
N PHE A 380 7.43 9.51 17.63
CA PHE A 380 7.17 10.11 16.33
C PHE A 380 7.30 11.63 16.37
N GLY A 381 7.68 12.20 15.23
CA GLY A 381 7.58 13.63 14.98
C GLY A 381 6.37 13.95 14.09
N ASP A 382 5.87 15.18 14.17
CA ASP A 382 4.83 15.69 13.27
C ASP A 382 5.35 16.81 12.35
N LEU A 383 4.53 17.23 11.39
CA LEU A 383 4.85 18.35 10.49
C LEU A 383 4.72 19.73 11.15
N GLY A 384 4.45 19.80 12.44
CA GLY A 384 4.45 21.02 13.24
C GLY A 384 5.72 21.20 14.07
N GLY A 385 6.75 20.37 13.86
CA GLY A 385 8.01 20.47 14.59
C GLY A 385 7.96 19.92 16.01
N GLN A 386 6.98 19.06 16.32
CA GLN A 386 6.81 18.48 17.64
C GLN A 386 7.28 17.02 17.66
N ILE A 387 7.78 16.57 18.82
CA ILE A 387 8.17 15.17 19.05
C ILE A 387 7.33 14.62 20.20
N PHE A 388 6.79 13.42 20.01
CA PHE A 388 5.92 12.75 20.97
C PHE A 388 6.44 11.38 21.37
N ARG A 389 6.01 10.95 22.55
CA ARG A 389 6.11 9.57 23.03
C ARG A 389 4.75 9.05 23.47
N VAL A 390 4.46 7.80 23.14
CA VAL A 390 3.32 7.05 23.69
C VAL A 390 3.86 5.99 24.63
N ASP A 391 3.20 5.84 25.78
CA ASP A 391 3.48 4.77 26.74
C ASP A 391 2.34 3.74 26.67
N LEU A 392 2.69 2.50 26.33
CA LEU A 392 1.80 1.36 26.24
C LEU A 392 1.99 0.46 27.46
N ASN A 393 0.93 -0.22 27.87
CA ASN A 393 0.96 -1.19 28.95
C ASN A 393 0.47 -2.56 28.46
N ASN A 394 1.45 -3.43 28.15
CA ASN A 394 1.23 -4.83 27.79
C ASN A 394 0.76 -5.70 28.98
N ASN A 395 0.66 -5.14 30.18
CA ASN A 395 0.22 -5.85 31.38
C ASN A 395 -1.15 -5.39 31.89
N GLN A 396 -1.87 -4.54 31.14
CA GLN A 396 -3.17 -3.95 31.49
C GLN A 396 -4.23 -4.89 32.10
N THR A 397 -4.23 -6.19 31.78
CA THR A 397 -5.17 -7.18 32.34
C THR A 397 -4.57 -8.09 33.41
N LYS A 398 -3.30 -7.94 33.77
CA LYS A 398 -2.65 -8.77 34.80
C LYS A 398 -2.99 -8.29 36.21
N THR A 399 -3.07 -9.23 37.14
CA THR A 399 -3.13 -8.93 38.58
C THR A 399 -1.94 -8.06 38.97
N ASN A 400 -2.19 -6.99 39.74
CA ASN A 400 -1.19 -5.98 40.16
C ASN A 400 -0.61 -5.12 39.03
N SER A 401 -1.24 -5.07 37.86
CA SER A 401 -0.87 -4.09 36.83
C SER A 401 -1.01 -2.66 37.35
N THR A 402 0.01 -1.83 37.12
CA THR A 402 0.00 -0.41 37.50
C THR A 402 -1.08 0.39 36.77
N TYR A 403 -1.43 -0.01 35.55
CA TYR A 403 -2.45 0.65 34.73
C TYR A 403 -3.45 -0.38 34.19
N SER A 404 -4.72 0.02 34.06
CA SER A 404 -5.77 -0.81 33.45
C SER A 404 -6.02 -0.51 31.97
N SER A 405 -5.52 0.63 31.47
CA SER A 405 -5.60 1.02 30.06
C SER A 405 -4.38 0.55 29.28
N PHE A 406 -4.56 0.22 27.99
CA PHE A 406 -3.47 -0.15 27.10
C PHE A 406 -2.57 1.05 26.75
N GLY A 407 -3.12 2.13 26.19
CA GLY A 407 -2.37 3.39 26.03
C GLY A 407 -2.47 4.22 27.30
N VAL A 408 -1.37 4.31 28.05
CA VAL A 408 -1.32 4.94 29.37
C VAL A 408 -1.28 6.46 29.24
N ARG A 409 -0.42 6.98 28.36
CA ARG A 409 -0.29 8.42 28.12
C ARG A 409 0.41 8.71 26.80
N VAL A 410 0.17 9.91 26.29
CA VAL A 410 0.83 10.48 25.12
C VAL A 410 1.46 11.80 25.56
N VAL A 411 2.78 11.92 25.47
CA VAL A 411 3.56 13.06 25.99
C VAL A 411 4.23 13.78 24.83
N ARG A 412 4.11 15.11 24.77
CA ARG A 412 4.95 15.93 23.89
C ARG A 412 6.31 16.10 24.55
N LEU A 413 7.35 15.46 24.00
CA LEU A 413 8.72 15.50 24.49
C LEU A 413 9.40 16.82 24.14
N ALA A 414 9.16 17.33 22.94
CA ALA A 414 9.75 18.58 22.45
C ALA A 414 8.79 19.31 21.52
N ASN A 415 8.94 20.64 21.47
CA ASN A 415 8.35 21.50 20.47
C ASN A 415 9.49 22.36 19.88
N LEU A 416 9.92 22.07 18.66
CA LEU A 416 10.97 22.81 17.97
C LEU A 416 10.41 23.96 17.14
N ALA A 417 9.09 24.13 17.07
CA ALA A 417 8.45 25.28 16.44
C ALA A 417 8.35 26.47 17.41
N THR A 418 9.49 26.87 17.98
CA THR A 418 9.62 27.97 18.93
C THR A 418 10.88 28.76 18.66
N ASN A 419 10.82 30.09 18.76
CA ASN A 419 11.98 30.95 18.52
C ASN A 419 12.90 30.97 19.74
N ASP A 420 14.21 30.90 19.50
CA ASP A 420 15.24 31.07 20.52
C ASP A 420 15.62 32.54 20.62
N SER A 421 14.97 33.26 21.54
CA SER A 421 15.29 34.66 21.80
C SER A 421 16.64 34.90 22.50
N THR A 422 17.32 33.84 22.94
CA THR A 422 18.57 33.92 23.73
C THR A 422 19.80 33.87 22.84
N TYR A 423 19.85 32.92 21.90
CA TYR A 423 21.04 32.72 21.05
C TYR A 423 20.81 33.07 19.58
N ASP A 424 19.55 33.18 19.12
CA ASP A 424 19.23 33.41 17.71
C ASP A 424 17.89 34.15 17.54
N GLY A 425 17.76 35.32 18.17
CA GLY A 425 16.50 36.06 18.23
C GLY A 425 16.02 36.65 16.90
N THR A 426 16.79 36.52 15.82
CA THR A 426 16.42 36.96 14.47
C THR A 426 15.75 35.86 13.64
N ASN A 427 15.89 34.60 14.01
CA ASN A 427 15.29 33.48 13.30
C ASN A 427 13.86 33.19 13.79
N ASP A 428 12.99 32.89 12.83
CA ASP A 428 11.61 32.47 13.08
C ASP A 428 11.41 31.02 12.66
N TYR A 429 11.10 30.17 13.63
CA TYR A 429 10.78 28.75 13.47
C TYR A 429 9.30 28.49 13.77
N THR A 430 8.45 29.51 13.80
CA THR A 430 7.02 29.35 14.07
C THR A 430 6.18 29.30 12.79
N GLY A 431 4.92 28.87 12.91
CA GLY A 431 3.97 28.87 11.80
C GLY A 431 4.48 28.10 10.57
N GLY A 432 4.52 28.77 9.43
CA GLY A 432 4.99 28.17 8.16
C GLY A 432 6.48 27.85 8.15
N ASN A 433 7.27 28.46 9.03
CA ASN A 433 8.72 28.26 9.14
C ASN A 433 9.09 27.12 10.11
N ALA A 434 8.08 26.46 10.71
CA ALA A 434 8.31 25.36 11.62
C ALA A 434 9.07 24.20 10.96
N PRO A 435 10.05 23.59 11.64
CA PRO A 435 10.71 22.39 11.13
C PRO A 435 9.68 21.27 10.95
N ARG A 436 9.81 20.51 9.87
CA ARG A 436 8.88 19.43 9.52
C ARG A 436 9.58 18.08 9.60
N PHE A 437 9.03 17.14 10.39
CA PHE A 437 9.61 15.81 10.50
C PHE A 437 9.02 14.84 9.49
N TYR A 438 9.79 14.53 8.44
CA TYR A 438 9.45 13.48 7.47
C TYR A 438 10.07 12.11 7.82
N GLU A 439 11.11 12.11 8.66
CA GLU A 439 11.83 10.92 9.07
C GLU A 439 11.53 10.53 10.53
N PRO A 440 11.59 9.22 10.85
CA PRO A 440 11.36 8.73 12.20
C PRO A 440 12.47 9.19 13.17
N PRO A 441 12.15 9.54 14.43
CA PRO A 441 13.16 9.70 15.47
C PRO A 441 13.94 8.39 15.65
N THR A 442 15.28 8.46 15.66
CA THR A 442 16.10 7.29 16.02
C THR A 442 16.15 7.17 17.54
N VAL A 443 15.75 6.01 18.07
CA VAL A 443 15.68 5.75 19.51
C VAL A 443 16.62 4.60 19.84
N THR A 444 17.42 4.78 20.88
CA THR A 444 18.31 3.76 21.43
C THR A 444 18.11 3.68 22.93
N ILE A 445 18.33 2.50 23.50
CA ILE A 445 18.45 2.30 24.94
C ILE A 445 19.80 1.64 25.18
N HIS A 446 20.50 2.09 26.21
CA HIS A 446 21.80 1.56 26.63
C HIS A 446 21.66 0.73 27.89
#